data_AF-A0A925H6A9-F1
#
_entry.id   AF-A0A925H6A9-F1
#
_cell.length_a   1.000
_cell.length_b   1.000
_cell.length_c   1.000
_cell.angle_alpha   90.00
_cell.angle_beta   90.00
_cell.angle_gamma   90.00
#
_symmetry.space_group_name_H-M   'P 1'
#
loop_
_entity.id
_entity.type
_entity.pdbx_description
1 polymer ?
#
loop_
_entity_poly.entity_id
_entity_poly.type
_entity_poly.pdbx_seq_one_letter_code
_entity_poly.pdbx_strand_id
1 'polypeptide(L)'
;MHRHTLLKLALLPCALFFTVSVAQAQYKAEDREPPHTEGTGRSQQTEEPPTPPSVAVPRSELFDDVRAKRKQLSKSEKRLLAPPQEDYELYTDFLRQPRTGLIRLLPRETFDGKLAIQGGGAYYSFARLTHEYGYGSDIELQRGNFSVGFAGADFGFMVNLGDAPIETITAETEALSFMASFRPPSPEQDARKTKRGFGGDGQQSGQWSYKNRLPAVAGNTYALRSVSYDRSDVLVVFRVVRKDFDGSAVLLWKMLKKYQKPALERSNVAAGS
;
A
#
# COMPACT_ATOMS: atom_id res chain seq x y z
N MET A 1 8.84 81.35 5.19
CA MET A 1 7.43 81.63 5.53
C MET A 1 6.56 80.52 4.95
N HIS A 2 5.70 79.91 5.79
CA HIS A 2 4.43 79.23 5.48
C HIS A 2 4.51 77.92 4.65
N ARG A 3 4.43 76.75 5.31
CA ARG A 3 3.23 75.94 5.73
C ARG A 3 2.89 74.88 4.66
N HIS A 4 3.27 73.62 4.89
CA HIS A 4 2.41 72.52 5.37
C HIS A 4 1.17 72.22 4.52
N THR A 5 1.12 71.05 3.88
CA THR A 5 -0.04 70.15 3.94
C THR A 5 0.41 68.70 3.74
N LEU A 6 0.24 67.90 4.78
CA LEU A 6 0.42 66.45 4.84
C LEU A 6 -0.92 65.80 4.44
N LEU A 7 -0.93 64.90 3.45
CA LEU A 7 -2.05 64.00 3.20
C LEU A 7 -1.71 62.62 3.77
N LYS A 8 -2.32 62.29 4.92
CA LYS A 8 -2.30 60.95 5.52
C LYS A 8 -3.41 60.13 4.87
N LEU A 9 -3.03 59.11 4.09
CA LEU A 9 -3.95 58.07 3.64
C LEU A 9 -3.87 56.90 4.64
N ALA A 10 -4.94 56.68 5.39
CA ALA A 10 -5.09 55.57 6.31
C ALA A 10 -5.55 54.32 5.55
N LEU A 11 -4.72 53.28 5.54
CA LEU A 11 -5.09 51.93 5.12
C LEU A 11 -5.52 51.14 6.37
N LEU A 12 -6.80 50.76 6.42
CA LEU A 12 -7.33 49.80 7.39
C LEU A 12 -6.79 48.39 7.09
N PRO A 13 -6.28 47.64 8.09
CA PRO A 13 -6.15 46.20 7.99
C PRO A 13 -7.48 45.54 8.40
N CYS A 14 -8.14 44.91 7.44
CA CYS A 14 -9.27 44.02 7.68
C CYS A 14 -8.73 42.67 8.17
N ALA A 15 -8.57 42.53 9.49
CA ALA A 15 -8.18 41.28 10.13
C ALA A 15 -9.44 40.42 10.35
N LEU A 16 -9.72 39.50 9.43
CA LEU A 16 -10.65 38.40 9.64
C LEU A 16 -9.94 37.31 10.46
N PHE A 17 -10.07 37.40 11.78
CA PHE A 17 -9.76 36.30 12.69
C PHE A 17 -10.86 35.23 12.57
N PHE A 18 -10.59 34.15 11.84
CA PHE A 18 -11.33 32.89 12.04
C PHE A 18 -10.76 32.20 13.27
N THR A 19 -11.43 32.37 14.41
CA THR A 19 -11.24 31.53 15.58
C THR A 19 -11.92 30.19 15.33
N VAL A 20 -11.14 29.15 15.04
CA VAL A 20 -11.64 27.77 15.12
C VAL A 20 -11.73 27.42 16.60
N SER A 21 -12.95 27.51 17.13
CA SER A 21 -13.29 27.00 18.45
C SER A 21 -13.13 25.48 18.45
N VAL A 22 -12.13 24.99 19.17
CA VAL A 22 -12.00 23.57 19.53
C VAL A 22 -13.07 23.28 20.57
N ALA A 23 -14.21 22.76 20.12
CA ALA A 23 -15.18 22.15 21.02
C ALA A 23 -14.59 20.83 21.55
N GLN A 24 -14.09 20.87 22.79
CA GLN A 24 -13.86 19.68 23.59
C GLN A 24 -15.22 19.00 23.82
N ALA A 25 -15.44 17.88 23.16
CA ALA A 25 -16.52 16.97 23.52
C ALA A 25 -16.17 16.32 24.86
N GLN A 26 -16.72 16.88 25.95
CA GLN A 26 -16.77 16.22 27.24
C GLN A 26 -17.68 15.00 27.13
N TYR A 27 -17.09 13.81 27.14
CA TYR A 27 -17.82 12.57 27.36
C TYR A 27 -18.36 12.59 28.79
N LYS A 28 -19.67 12.83 28.90
CA LYS A 28 -20.46 12.70 30.12
C LYS A 28 -20.56 11.21 30.44
N ALA A 29 -20.04 10.82 31.61
CA ALA A 29 -20.29 9.52 32.19
C ALA A 29 -21.73 9.49 32.72
N GLU A 30 -22.64 8.88 31.97
CA GLU A 30 -23.99 8.53 32.44
C GLU A 30 -24.05 7.03 32.74
N ASP A 31 -24.35 6.76 34.00
CA ASP A 31 -25.09 5.62 34.56
C ASP A 31 -24.77 4.20 34.07
N ARG A 32 -23.94 3.53 34.87
CA ARG A 32 -23.80 2.07 34.87
C ARG A 32 -25.06 1.43 35.47
N GLU A 33 -25.91 0.90 34.62
CA GLU A 33 -26.81 -0.19 35.01
C GLU A 33 -26.01 -1.49 35.28
N PRO A 34 -26.42 -2.32 36.25
CA PRO A 34 -25.73 -3.56 36.59
C PRO A 34 -25.83 -4.61 35.47
N PRO A 35 -24.86 -5.53 35.37
CA PRO A 35 -24.86 -6.53 34.32
C PRO A 35 -25.98 -7.55 34.52
N HIS A 36 -26.92 -7.59 33.57
CA HIS A 36 -27.80 -8.73 33.38
C HIS A 36 -26.97 -9.93 32.91
N THR A 37 -26.84 -10.92 33.77
CA THR A 37 -26.38 -12.27 33.45
C THR A 37 -27.43 -12.97 32.57
N GLU A 38 -27.30 -12.82 31.25
CA GLU A 38 -27.94 -13.75 30.30
C GLU A 38 -27.01 -14.94 30.07
N GLY A 39 -27.46 -16.10 30.52
CA GLY A 39 -26.79 -17.37 30.31
C GLY A 39 -26.70 -17.67 28.82
N THR A 40 -25.49 -17.64 28.28
CA THR A 40 -25.18 -18.19 26.97
C THR A 40 -25.26 -19.72 27.09
N GLY A 41 -26.46 -20.24 26.83
CA GLY A 41 -26.66 -21.64 26.46
C GLY A 41 -25.84 -21.92 25.20
N ARG A 42 -24.62 -22.40 25.40
CA ARG A 42 -23.77 -22.94 24.35
C ARG A 42 -24.40 -24.26 23.93
N SER A 43 -25.38 -24.20 23.03
CA SER A 43 -25.80 -25.35 22.25
C SER A 43 -24.55 -25.85 21.51
N GLN A 44 -23.98 -26.93 22.03
CA GLN A 44 -23.06 -27.77 21.29
C GLN A 44 -23.88 -28.32 20.11
N GLN A 45 -23.88 -27.61 18.99
CA GLN A 45 -24.15 -28.25 17.71
C GLN A 45 -22.98 -29.21 17.52
N THR A 46 -23.21 -30.45 17.93
CA THR A 46 -22.48 -31.60 17.42
C THR A 46 -22.69 -31.54 15.91
N GLU A 47 -21.75 -30.96 15.18
CA GLU A 47 -21.71 -31.14 13.73
C GLU A 47 -21.52 -32.65 13.52
N GLU A 48 -22.62 -33.33 13.20
CA GLU A 48 -22.55 -34.72 12.79
C GLU A 48 -21.52 -34.83 11.66
N PRO A 49 -20.61 -35.82 11.72
CA PRO A 49 -19.66 -36.04 10.65
C PRO A 49 -20.42 -36.13 9.32
N PRO A 50 -19.95 -35.45 8.26
CA PRO A 50 -20.67 -35.39 7.01
C PRO A 50 -20.99 -36.80 6.55
N THR A 51 -22.29 -37.08 6.40
CA THR A 51 -22.77 -38.39 5.97
C THR A 51 -22.08 -38.71 4.64
N PRO A 52 -21.41 -39.86 4.50
CA PRO A 52 -20.79 -40.23 3.24
C PRO A 52 -21.85 -40.16 2.13
N PRO A 53 -21.52 -39.61 0.95
CA PRO A 53 -22.49 -39.38 -0.10
C PRO A 53 -23.22 -40.69 -0.43
N SER A 54 -24.56 -40.65 -0.35
CA SER A 54 -25.49 -41.76 -0.57
C SER A 54 -25.38 -42.37 -1.98
N VAL A 55 -24.77 -41.63 -2.93
CA VAL A 55 -24.43 -42.12 -4.26
C VAL A 55 -22.95 -41.85 -4.51
N ALA A 56 -22.21 -42.89 -4.90
CA ALA A 56 -20.80 -42.79 -5.25
C ALA A 56 -20.63 -42.03 -6.57
N VAL A 57 -20.48 -40.71 -6.50
CA VAL A 57 -20.09 -39.88 -7.65
C VAL A 57 -18.69 -40.35 -8.11
N PRO A 58 -18.50 -40.68 -9.40
CA PRO A 58 -17.19 -41.04 -9.91
C PRO A 58 -16.15 -39.96 -9.60
N ARG A 59 -14.96 -40.35 -9.15
CA ARG A 59 -13.89 -39.40 -8.81
C ARG A 59 -13.54 -38.47 -9.98
N SER A 60 -13.67 -38.93 -11.23
CA SER A 60 -13.49 -38.12 -12.44
C SER A 60 -14.45 -36.94 -12.50
N GLU A 61 -15.73 -37.18 -12.21
CA GLU A 61 -16.76 -36.14 -12.18
C GLU A 61 -16.49 -35.11 -11.07
N LEU A 62 -16.02 -35.58 -9.90
CA LEU A 62 -15.59 -34.69 -8.82
C LEU A 62 -14.39 -33.82 -9.23
N PHE A 63 -13.41 -34.37 -9.97
CA PHE A 63 -12.28 -33.60 -10.48
C PHE A 63 -12.70 -32.54 -11.50
N ASP A 64 -13.64 -32.87 -12.39
CA ASP A 64 -14.15 -31.93 -13.39
C ASP A 64 -14.94 -30.80 -12.74
N ASP A 65 -15.76 -31.10 -11.72
CA ASP A 65 -16.46 -30.09 -10.92
C ASP A 65 -15.48 -29.15 -10.19
N VAL A 66 -14.46 -29.70 -9.51
CA VAL A 66 -13.41 -28.89 -8.86
C VAL A 66 -12.70 -27.99 -9.86
N ARG A 67 -12.39 -28.47 -11.07
CA ARG A 67 -11.77 -27.68 -12.13
C ARG A 67 -12.69 -26.55 -12.60
N ALA A 68 -13.97 -26.84 -12.82
CA ALA A 68 -14.96 -25.87 -13.24
C ALA A 68 -15.14 -24.75 -12.19
N LYS A 69 -15.26 -25.12 -10.91
CA LYS A 69 -15.36 -24.17 -9.80
C LYS A 69 -14.12 -23.29 -9.67
N ARG A 70 -12.91 -23.86 -9.79
CA ARG A 70 -11.65 -23.09 -9.79
C ARG A 70 -11.60 -22.08 -10.93
N LYS A 71 -12.09 -22.43 -12.13
CA LYS A 71 -12.15 -21.52 -13.27
C LYS A 71 -13.11 -20.35 -13.02
N GLN A 72 -14.27 -20.63 -12.42
CA GLN A 72 -15.23 -19.59 -12.03
C GLN A 72 -14.65 -18.67 -10.94
N LEU A 73 -14.03 -19.24 -9.91
CA LEU A 73 -13.36 -18.49 -8.84
C LEU A 73 -12.29 -17.55 -9.41
N SER A 74 -11.42 -18.06 -10.28
CA SER A 74 -10.40 -17.24 -10.93
C SER A 74 -10.98 -16.06 -11.72
N LYS A 75 -12.13 -16.24 -12.39
CA LYS A 75 -12.81 -15.15 -13.09
C LYS A 75 -13.32 -14.09 -12.11
N SER A 76 -13.92 -14.51 -11.00
CA SER A 76 -14.42 -13.59 -9.96
C SER A 76 -13.29 -12.85 -9.27
N GLU A 77 -12.18 -13.51 -8.96
CA GLU A 77 -10.98 -12.90 -8.36
C GLU A 77 -10.35 -11.85 -9.27
N LYS A 78 -10.24 -12.13 -10.57
CA LYS A 78 -9.76 -11.15 -11.54
C LYS A 78 -10.64 -9.90 -11.57
N ARG A 79 -11.97 -10.06 -11.46
CA ARG A 79 -12.89 -8.93 -11.38
C ARG A 79 -12.75 -8.16 -10.07
N LEU A 80 -12.50 -8.85 -8.97
CA LEU A 80 -12.28 -8.23 -7.66
C LEU A 80 -10.99 -7.38 -7.67
N LEU A 81 -9.93 -7.86 -8.30
CA LEU A 81 -8.65 -7.15 -8.44
C LEU A 81 -8.64 -6.07 -9.53
N ALA A 82 -9.59 -6.12 -10.47
CA ALA A 82 -9.66 -5.13 -11.52
C ALA A 82 -10.11 -3.78 -10.95
N PRO A 83 -9.37 -2.69 -11.22
CA PRO A 83 -9.90 -1.35 -11.03
C PRO A 83 -11.26 -1.18 -11.74
N PRO A 84 -12.11 -0.30 -11.22
CA PRO A 84 -13.35 0.11 -11.88
C PRO A 84 -13.11 0.68 -13.27
N GLN A 85 -14.09 0.49 -14.16
CA GLN A 85 -14.03 1.01 -15.52
C GLN A 85 -13.96 2.54 -15.58
N GLU A 86 -14.69 3.23 -14.69
CA GLU A 86 -14.67 4.69 -14.54
C GLU A 86 -13.26 5.25 -14.26
N ASP A 87 -12.43 4.55 -13.48
CA ASP A 87 -11.06 4.97 -13.20
C ASP A 87 -10.18 4.80 -14.45
N TYR A 88 -10.38 3.75 -15.25
CA TYR A 88 -9.68 3.59 -16.53
C TYR A 88 -10.03 4.71 -17.50
N GLU A 89 -11.31 5.07 -17.60
CA GLU A 89 -11.79 6.14 -18.46
C GLU A 89 -11.18 7.49 -18.05
N LEU A 90 -11.24 7.80 -16.76
CA LEU A 90 -10.70 9.03 -16.18
C LEU A 90 -9.20 9.21 -16.45
N TYR A 91 -8.41 8.13 -16.35
CA TYR A 91 -6.95 8.19 -16.51
C TYR A 91 -6.47 7.68 -17.87
N THR A 92 -7.33 7.62 -18.88
CA THR A 92 -7.01 7.06 -20.21
C THR A 92 -5.73 7.66 -20.80
N ASP A 93 -5.59 8.99 -20.79
CA ASP A 93 -4.44 9.66 -21.39
C ASP A 93 -3.13 9.38 -20.63
N PHE A 94 -3.19 9.31 -19.31
CA PHE A 94 -2.05 8.90 -18.48
C PHE A 94 -1.65 7.46 -18.80
N LEU A 95 -2.62 6.55 -18.90
CA LEU A 95 -2.39 5.13 -19.10
C LEU A 95 -1.90 4.76 -20.50
N ARG A 96 -1.95 5.69 -21.48
CA ARG A 96 -1.31 5.53 -22.80
C ARG A 96 0.21 5.65 -22.75
N GLN A 97 0.77 6.23 -21.69
CA GLN A 97 2.20 6.38 -21.54
C GLN A 97 2.86 5.01 -21.29
N PRO A 98 4.13 4.83 -21.66
CA PRO A 98 4.84 3.61 -21.34
C PRO A 98 5.06 3.49 -19.83
N ARG A 99 5.05 2.25 -19.32
CA ARG A 99 5.35 1.93 -17.91
C ARG A 99 4.45 2.62 -16.90
N THR A 100 3.20 2.80 -17.28
CA THR A 100 2.12 3.22 -16.40
C THR A 100 1.15 2.07 -16.17
N GLY A 101 0.32 2.19 -15.13
CA GLY A 101 -0.77 1.26 -14.92
C GLY A 101 -1.74 1.72 -13.86
N LEU A 102 -2.83 0.97 -13.77
CA LEU A 102 -3.88 1.14 -12.77
C LEU A 102 -4.12 -0.22 -12.13
N ILE A 103 -4.09 -0.29 -10.79
CA ILE A 103 -4.24 -1.54 -10.05
C ILE A 103 -5.12 -1.33 -8.83
N ARG A 104 -5.73 -2.41 -8.32
CA ARG A 104 -6.33 -2.43 -6.99
C ARG A 104 -5.49 -3.28 -6.05
N LEU A 105 -5.18 -2.79 -4.86
CA LEU A 105 -4.70 -3.60 -3.75
C LEU A 105 -5.86 -3.88 -2.80
N LEU A 106 -5.99 -5.13 -2.36
CA LEU A 106 -6.99 -5.56 -1.39
C LEU A 106 -6.38 -5.55 0.03
N PRO A 107 -7.11 -5.23 1.10
CA PRO A 107 -6.55 -5.27 2.45
C PRO A 107 -6.24 -6.70 2.86
N ARG A 108 -4.99 -6.95 3.25
CA ARG A 108 -4.52 -8.29 3.62
C ARG A 108 -5.37 -8.93 4.71
N GLU A 109 -5.69 -8.19 5.76
CA GLU A 109 -6.52 -8.65 6.88
C GLU A 109 -7.93 -9.10 6.47
N THR A 110 -8.42 -8.63 5.32
CA THR A 110 -9.76 -8.94 4.83
C THR A 110 -9.74 -10.11 3.85
N PHE A 111 -8.73 -10.21 2.98
CA PHE A 111 -8.76 -11.12 1.82
C PHE A 111 -7.68 -12.22 1.82
N ASP A 112 -6.66 -12.15 2.69
CA ASP A 112 -5.65 -13.21 2.78
C ASP A 112 -6.28 -14.56 3.19
N GLY A 113 -5.91 -15.62 2.49
CA GLY A 113 -6.51 -16.96 2.63
C GLY A 113 -7.95 -17.12 2.10
N LYS A 114 -8.61 -16.05 1.62
CA LYS A 114 -9.97 -16.14 1.04
C LYS A 114 -9.97 -16.26 -0.48
N LEU A 115 -8.87 -15.85 -1.12
CA LEU A 115 -8.67 -15.96 -2.56
C LEU A 115 -7.61 -17.03 -2.86
N ALA A 116 -7.69 -17.63 -4.04
CA ALA A 116 -6.70 -18.59 -4.54
C ALA A 116 -5.34 -17.95 -4.81
N ILE A 117 -5.30 -16.63 -5.07
CA ILE A 117 -4.04 -15.89 -5.19
C ILE A 117 -3.38 -15.73 -3.83
N GLN A 118 -2.11 -16.12 -3.75
CA GLN A 118 -1.33 -16.02 -2.51
C GLN A 118 -1.22 -14.55 -2.06
N GLY A 119 -1.49 -14.31 -0.78
CA GLY A 119 -1.53 -12.96 -0.20
C GLY A 119 -2.83 -12.20 -0.47
N GLY A 120 -3.85 -12.85 -1.05
CA GLY A 120 -5.21 -12.30 -1.14
C GLY A 120 -5.34 -11.02 -1.97
N GLY A 121 -4.41 -10.76 -2.89
CA GLY A 121 -4.41 -9.53 -3.70
C GLY A 121 -3.88 -8.29 -2.98
N ALA A 122 -3.32 -8.45 -1.78
CA ALA A 122 -2.79 -7.34 -1.00
C ALA A 122 -1.43 -6.84 -1.48
N TYR A 123 -0.76 -7.60 -2.33
CA TYR A 123 0.58 -7.32 -2.83
C TYR A 123 0.55 -6.92 -4.30
N TYR A 124 1.57 -6.18 -4.73
CA TYR A 124 1.83 -5.99 -6.16
C TYR A 124 3.31 -5.85 -6.45
N SER A 125 3.75 -6.40 -7.59
CA SER A 125 5.07 -6.17 -8.18
C SER A 125 4.92 -5.29 -9.42
N PHE A 126 5.49 -4.09 -9.39
CA PHE A 126 5.53 -3.18 -10.53
C PHE A 126 6.51 -3.67 -11.59
N ALA A 127 7.56 -4.39 -11.19
CA ALA A 127 8.52 -4.96 -12.13
C ALA A 127 7.93 -6.12 -12.97
N ARG A 128 6.95 -6.85 -12.40
CA ARG A 128 6.38 -8.06 -12.99
C ARG A 128 4.89 -7.96 -13.33
N LEU A 129 4.24 -6.89 -12.92
CA LEU A 129 2.83 -6.61 -13.16
C LEU A 129 1.89 -7.70 -12.60
N THR A 130 2.15 -8.16 -11.38
CA THR A 130 1.39 -9.25 -10.74
C THR A 130 1.10 -8.98 -9.27
N HIS A 131 -0.05 -9.47 -8.81
CA HIS A 131 -0.47 -9.45 -7.40
C HIS A 131 0.03 -10.66 -6.59
N GLU A 132 0.70 -11.61 -7.23
CA GLU A 132 1.10 -12.86 -6.59
C GLU A 132 2.22 -12.63 -5.58
N TYR A 133 1.95 -12.96 -4.31
CA TYR A 133 2.95 -12.89 -3.25
C TYR A 133 4.08 -13.91 -3.48
N GLY A 134 5.30 -13.57 -3.03
CA GLY A 134 6.49 -14.43 -3.17
C GLY A 134 7.26 -14.27 -4.49
N TYR A 135 6.76 -13.43 -5.40
CA TYR A 135 7.37 -13.22 -6.72
C TYR A 135 8.16 -11.92 -6.85
N GLY A 136 8.54 -11.30 -5.74
CA GLY A 136 9.19 -9.98 -5.70
C GLY A 136 8.18 -8.85 -5.57
N SER A 137 7.25 -8.98 -4.61
CA SER A 137 6.26 -7.95 -4.31
C SER A 137 6.96 -6.67 -3.85
N ASP A 138 6.58 -5.55 -4.46
CA ASP A 138 7.17 -4.24 -4.20
C ASP A 138 6.40 -3.48 -3.14
N ILE A 139 5.09 -3.73 -3.02
CA ILE A 139 4.18 -3.05 -2.10
C ILE A 139 3.11 -4.00 -1.56
N GLU A 140 2.64 -3.73 -0.35
CA GLU A 140 1.55 -4.41 0.37
C GLU A 140 0.56 -3.38 0.92
N LEU A 141 -0.73 -3.68 0.89
CA LEU A 141 -1.75 -2.98 1.67
C LEU A 141 -2.21 -3.82 2.86
N GLN A 142 -1.96 -3.34 4.08
CA GLN A 142 -2.40 -4.00 5.31
C GLN A 142 -2.76 -2.97 6.37
N ARG A 143 -3.91 -3.14 7.02
CA ARG A 143 -4.41 -2.29 8.12
C ARG A 143 -4.34 -0.80 7.77
N GLY A 144 -4.80 -0.46 6.57
CA GLY A 144 -4.78 0.91 6.04
C GLY A 144 -3.40 1.52 5.78
N ASN A 145 -2.32 0.74 5.80
CA ASN A 145 -0.96 1.20 5.53
C ASN A 145 -0.37 0.48 4.32
N PHE A 146 0.42 1.22 3.54
CA PHE A 146 1.38 0.64 2.61
C PHE A 146 2.60 0.14 3.38
N SER A 147 3.10 -1.04 3.02
CA SER A 147 4.36 -1.60 3.54
C SER A 147 5.21 -2.14 2.39
N VAL A 148 6.54 -2.19 2.55
CA VAL A 148 7.50 -2.60 1.52
C VAL A 148 8.66 -3.39 2.13
N GLY A 149 9.38 -4.19 1.33
CA GLY A 149 10.59 -4.90 1.77
C GLY A 149 10.32 -6.11 2.68
N PHE A 150 9.66 -7.14 2.15
CA PHE A 150 9.07 -8.22 2.96
C PHE A 150 10.04 -9.33 3.39
N ALA A 151 10.87 -9.84 2.47
CA ALA A 151 11.63 -11.08 2.70
C ALA A 151 13.13 -10.82 2.90
N GLY A 152 13.76 -11.54 3.82
CA GLY A 152 15.23 -11.58 3.97
C GLY A 152 15.88 -10.19 3.96
N ALA A 153 16.87 -10.03 3.07
CA ALA A 153 17.63 -8.81 2.84
C ALA A 153 16.97 -7.82 1.86
N ASP A 154 15.84 -8.19 1.24
CA ASP A 154 15.08 -7.27 0.39
C ASP A 154 14.49 -6.14 1.25
N PHE A 155 14.54 -4.93 0.73
CA PHE A 155 14.09 -3.73 1.43
C PHE A 155 13.46 -2.75 0.45
N GLY A 156 12.77 -1.77 1.00
CA GLY A 156 12.26 -0.65 0.25
C GLY A 156 11.97 0.51 1.18
N PHE A 157 11.68 1.65 0.58
CA PHE A 157 11.29 2.84 1.30
C PHE A 157 10.43 3.73 0.42
N MET A 158 9.59 4.50 1.07
CA MET A 158 8.61 5.38 0.46
C MET A 158 8.68 6.76 1.07
N VAL A 159 8.22 7.75 0.31
CA VAL A 159 7.93 9.11 0.77
C VAL A 159 6.53 9.50 0.31
N ASN A 160 5.78 10.18 1.17
CA ASN A 160 4.48 10.77 0.84
C ASN A 160 4.71 12.18 0.30
N LEU A 161 4.28 12.44 -0.94
CA LEU A 161 4.42 13.71 -1.65
C LEU A 161 3.16 14.60 -1.50
N GLY A 162 2.20 14.20 -0.66
CA GLY A 162 0.94 14.92 -0.48
C GLY A 162 0.05 14.82 -1.72
N ASP A 163 -0.71 15.89 -1.99
CA ASP A 163 -1.65 15.96 -3.11
C ASP A 163 -0.98 16.32 -4.46
N ALA A 164 0.33 16.12 -4.60
CA ALA A 164 1.02 16.45 -5.84
C ALA A 164 0.48 15.61 -7.03
N PRO A 165 0.16 16.22 -8.19
CA PRO A 165 -0.27 15.47 -9.37
C PRO A 165 0.81 14.48 -9.82
N ILE A 166 0.44 13.23 -10.12
CA ILE A 166 1.41 12.19 -10.47
C ILE A 166 2.12 12.48 -11.81
N GLU A 167 1.46 13.22 -12.70
CA GLU A 167 1.95 13.63 -14.01
C GLU A 167 3.23 14.46 -13.89
N THR A 168 3.31 15.34 -12.91
CA THR A 168 4.41 16.30 -12.73
C THR A 168 5.62 15.70 -12.02
N ILE A 169 5.48 14.52 -11.40
CA ILE A 169 6.58 13.88 -10.68
C ILE A 169 7.55 13.20 -11.65
N THR A 170 8.83 13.53 -11.55
CA THR A 170 9.90 12.93 -12.36
C THR A 170 11.03 12.40 -11.46
N ALA A 171 12.05 11.77 -12.03
CA ALA A 171 13.18 11.27 -11.25
C ALA A 171 14.02 12.41 -10.63
N GLU A 172 13.87 13.63 -11.16
CA GLU A 172 14.58 14.85 -10.77
C GLU A 172 13.81 15.66 -9.71
N THR A 173 12.57 15.27 -9.37
CA THR A 173 11.84 15.88 -8.26
C THR A 173 12.69 15.81 -6.98
N GLU A 174 12.79 16.93 -6.24
CA GLU A 174 13.71 17.06 -5.10
C GLU A 174 13.59 15.90 -4.09
N ALA A 175 12.35 15.54 -3.74
CA ALA A 175 12.02 14.42 -2.84
C ALA A 175 12.49 13.04 -3.33
N LEU A 176 12.83 12.90 -4.61
CA LEU A 176 13.28 11.65 -5.22
C LEU A 176 14.79 11.62 -5.43
N SER A 177 15.51 12.73 -5.20
CA SER A 177 16.96 12.81 -5.38
C SER A 177 17.73 11.78 -4.55
N PHE A 178 17.40 11.65 -3.26
CA PHE A 178 17.93 10.61 -2.38
C PHE A 178 17.56 9.22 -2.90
N MET A 179 16.29 9.01 -3.26
CA MET A 179 15.82 7.73 -3.75
C MET A 179 16.54 7.32 -5.03
N ALA A 180 16.80 8.23 -5.96
CA ALA A 180 17.39 7.97 -7.26
C ALA A 180 18.90 7.69 -7.18
N SER A 181 19.59 8.36 -6.26
CA SER A 181 21.04 8.21 -6.02
C SER A 181 21.39 7.07 -5.06
N PHE A 182 20.40 6.53 -4.33
CA PHE A 182 20.60 5.44 -3.39
C PHE A 182 21.26 4.21 -4.06
N ARG A 183 22.32 3.69 -3.43
CA ARG A 183 23.03 2.49 -3.85
C ARG A 183 22.72 1.34 -2.89
N PRO A 184 22.04 0.27 -3.35
CA PRO A 184 21.84 -0.92 -2.53
C PRO A 184 23.17 -1.50 -2.04
N PRO A 185 23.34 -1.76 -0.74
CA PRO A 185 24.58 -2.34 -0.21
C PRO A 185 24.71 -3.82 -0.57
N SER A 186 25.86 -4.23 -1.11
CA SER A 186 26.07 -5.64 -1.49
C SER A 186 26.16 -6.61 -0.31
N PRO A 187 26.85 -6.30 0.82
CA PRO A 187 26.89 -7.23 1.95
C PRO A 187 25.51 -7.46 2.59
N GLU A 188 25.13 -8.72 2.82
CA GLU A 188 23.81 -9.05 3.38
C GLU A 188 23.53 -8.39 4.73
N GLN A 189 24.55 -8.29 5.59
CA GLN A 189 24.43 -7.65 6.90
C GLN A 189 24.07 -6.17 6.77
N ASP A 190 24.67 -5.48 5.81
CA ASP A 190 24.40 -4.06 5.52
C ASP A 190 23.02 -3.88 4.90
N ALA A 191 22.61 -4.75 3.97
CA ALA A 191 21.26 -4.73 3.41
C ALA A 191 20.19 -4.87 4.50
N ARG A 192 20.39 -5.78 5.46
CA ARG A 192 19.49 -5.94 6.62
C ARG A 192 19.53 -4.74 7.56
N LYS A 193 20.69 -4.09 7.74
CA LYS A 193 20.81 -2.86 8.52
C LYS A 193 20.06 -1.71 7.86
N THR A 194 20.22 -1.53 6.55
CA THR A 194 19.48 -0.57 5.73
C THR A 194 17.97 -0.79 5.84
N LYS A 195 17.50 -2.03 5.69
CA LYS A 195 16.09 -2.40 5.87
C LYS A 195 15.52 -1.91 7.20
N ARG A 196 16.25 -2.13 8.30
CA ARG A 196 15.84 -1.68 9.63
C ARG A 196 15.85 -0.16 9.76
N GLY A 197 16.79 0.52 9.12
CA GLY A 197 16.91 1.99 9.13
C GLY A 197 15.70 2.71 8.51
N PHE A 198 14.99 2.07 7.59
CA PHE A 198 13.74 2.60 7.04
C PHE A 198 12.49 2.22 7.85
N GLY A 199 12.62 1.43 8.92
CA GLY A 199 11.54 1.16 9.88
C GLY A 199 11.36 2.28 10.90
N GLY A 200 10.25 2.24 11.65
CA GLY A 200 9.99 3.18 12.75
C GLY A 200 9.95 4.65 12.32
N ASP A 201 10.92 5.44 12.78
CA ASP A 201 11.05 6.86 12.46
C ASP A 201 11.55 7.11 11.03
N GLY A 202 12.06 6.08 10.36
CA GLY A 202 12.58 6.15 9.00
C GLY A 202 13.92 6.88 8.92
N GLN A 203 14.28 7.26 7.70
CA GLN A 203 15.49 8.02 7.41
C GLN A 203 15.12 9.43 6.90
N GLN A 204 15.85 10.45 7.34
CA GLN A 204 15.67 11.83 6.87
C GLN A 204 16.70 12.16 5.79
N SER A 205 16.28 12.92 4.77
CA SER A 205 17.18 13.59 3.83
C SER A 205 16.59 14.95 3.44
N GLY A 206 17.24 16.02 3.88
CA GLY A 206 16.65 17.36 3.82
C GLY A 206 15.37 17.42 4.64
N GLN A 207 14.28 17.89 4.01
CA GLN A 207 12.94 17.97 4.59
C GLN A 207 12.12 16.67 4.48
N TRP A 208 12.65 15.65 3.81
CA TRP A 208 11.88 14.46 3.44
C TRP A 208 12.18 13.28 4.37
N SER A 209 11.11 12.61 4.81
CA SER A 209 11.17 11.40 5.63
C SER A 209 10.83 10.17 4.78
N TYR A 210 11.74 9.20 4.75
CA TYR A 210 11.61 7.96 3.99
C TYR A 210 11.37 6.78 4.93
N LYS A 211 10.28 6.05 4.71
CA LYS A 211 9.82 4.95 5.57
C LYS A 211 9.44 3.71 4.79
N ASN A 212 9.58 2.54 5.39
CA ASN A 212 9.10 1.28 4.82
C ASN A 212 7.61 1.02 5.08
N ARG A 213 6.96 1.89 5.86
CA ARG A 213 5.51 1.86 6.11
C ARG A 213 4.96 3.27 6.16
N LEU A 214 3.88 3.51 5.42
CA LEU A 214 3.16 4.80 5.39
C LEU A 214 1.64 4.57 5.35
N PRO A 215 0.83 5.47 5.92
CA PRO A 215 -0.63 5.41 5.78
C PRO A 215 -1.06 5.51 4.31
N ALA A 216 -2.05 4.73 3.91
CA ALA A 216 -2.67 4.79 2.59
C ALA A 216 -3.78 5.86 2.58
N VAL A 217 -3.46 7.05 2.09
CA VAL A 217 -4.35 8.22 2.08
C VAL A 217 -4.83 8.47 0.65
N ALA A 218 -6.15 8.50 0.45
CA ALA A 218 -6.76 8.81 -0.84
C ALA A 218 -6.38 10.24 -1.27
N GLY A 219 -6.11 10.43 -2.57
CA GLY A 219 -5.62 11.69 -3.12
C GLY A 219 -4.11 11.89 -2.97
N ASN A 220 -3.42 11.16 -2.09
CA ASN A 220 -1.98 11.34 -1.95
C ASN A 220 -1.19 10.60 -3.03
N THR A 221 -0.09 11.24 -3.45
CA THR A 221 0.95 10.67 -4.30
C THR A 221 2.14 10.27 -3.44
N TYR A 222 2.75 9.14 -3.78
CA TYR A 222 3.86 8.53 -3.09
C TYR A 222 4.96 8.20 -4.11
N ALA A 223 6.20 8.23 -3.66
CA ALA A 223 7.30 7.59 -4.34
C ALA A 223 7.77 6.37 -3.56
N LEU A 224 8.18 5.34 -4.28
CA LEU A 224 8.63 4.05 -3.78
C LEU A 224 9.94 3.67 -4.47
N ARG A 225 10.95 3.30 -3.68
CA ARG A 225 12.06 2.49 -4.18
C ARG A 225 11.98 1.11 -3.56
N SER A 226 11.86 0.09 -4.40
CA SER A 226 11.80 -1.31 -3.99
C SER A 226 13.03 -2.04 -4.52
N VAL A 227 13.75 -2.70 -3.62
CA VAL A 227 14.99 -3.41 -3.89
C VAL A 227 14.82 -4.87 -3.49
N SER A 228 14.77 -5.74 -4.49
CA SER A 228 14.82 -7.19 -4.37
C SER A 228 16.10 -7.72 -5.01
N TYR A 229 16.99 -8.27 -4.20
CA TYR A 229 18.30 -8.75 -4.66
C TYR A 229 18.19 -9.91 -5.67
N ASP A 230 17.12 -10.71 -5.56
CA ASP A 230 16.92 -11.84 -6.46
C ASP A 230 16.14 -11.46 -7.72
N ARG A 231 15.45 -10.31 -7.75
CA ARG A 231 14.45 -10.00 -8.77
C ARG A 231 14.60 -8.64 -9.46
N SER A 232 14.65 -7.53 -8.73
CA SER A 232 14.49 -6.19 -9.31
C SER A 232 14.93 -5.06 -8.39
N ASP A 233 15.29 -3.91 -8.97
CA ASP A 233 15.38 -2.63 -8.29
C ASP A 233 14.62 -1.59 -9.12
N VAL A 234 13.57 -1.01 -8.54
CA VAL A 234 12.65 -0.09 -9.24
C VAL A 234 12.36 1.16 -8.41
N LEU A 235 12.28 2.29 -9.10
CA LEU A 235 11.74 3.55 -8.59
C LEU A 235 10.40 3.81 -9.28
N VAL A 236 9.34 3.86 -8.49
CA VAL A 236 7.95 3.99 -8.93
C VAL A 236 7.33 5.16 -8.18
N VAL A 237 6.43 5.88 -8.86
CA VAL A 237 5.51 6.80 -8.20
C VAL A 237 4.09 6.32 -8.42
N PHE A 238 3.27 6.48 -7.40
CA PHE A 238 1.87 6.09 -7.46
C PHE A 238 0.99 7.05 -6.68
N ARG A 239 -0.25 7.20 -7.12
CA ARG A 239 -1.28 8.00 -6.48
C ARG A 239 -2.43 7.10 -6.08
N VAL A 240 -2.93 7.28 -4.86
CA VAL A 240 -4.13 6.59 -4.38
C VAL A 240 -5.34 7.32 -4.94
N VAL A 241 -5.80 6.90 -6.12
CA VAL A 241 -6.91 7.59 -6.81
C VAL A 241 -8.26 7.26 -6.20
N ARG A 242 -8.36 6.12 -5.50
CA ARG A 242 -9.60 5.69 -4.84
C ARG A 242 -9.30 4.82 -3.61
N LYS A 243 -10.15 4.93 -2.59
CA LYS A 243 -10.27 3.92 -1.54
C LYS A 243 -11.72 3.44 -1.48
N ASP A 244 -11.89 2.13 -1.50
CA ASP A 244 -13.19 1.48 -1.52
C ASP A 244 -13.68 1.23 -0.10
N PHE A 245 -15.00 1.02 0.05
CA PHE A 245 -15.64 0.79 1.35
C PHE A 245 -15.13 -0.47 2.06
N ASP A 246 -14.60 -1.44 1.30
CA ASP A 246 -13.99 -2.67 1.82
C ASP A 246 -12.53 -2.47 2.27
N GLY A 247 -12.02 -1.24 2.19
CA GLY A 247 -10.66 -0.85 2.53
C GLY A 247 -9.66 -0.95 1.39
N SER A 248 -10.04 -1.48 0.23
CA SER A 248 -9.17 -1.60 -0.94
C SER A 248 -8.70 -0.24 -1.45
N ALA A 249 -7.54 -0.20 -2.08
CA ALA A 249 -6.98 1.02 -2.66
C ALA A 249 -6.74 0.84 -4.16
N VAL A 250 -7.21 1.78 -4.97
CA VAL A 250 -6.89 1.85 -6.40
C VAL A 250 -5.69 2.78 -6.57
N LEU A 251 -4.63 2.28 -7.19
CA LEU A 251 -3.38 2.98 -7.41
C LEU A 251 -3.17 3.23 -8.90
N LEU A 252 -3.06 4.51 -9.27
CA LEU A 252 -2.50 4.93 -10.54
C LEU A 252 -0.99 5.04 -10.38
N TRP A 253 -0.19 4.41 -11.23
CA TRP A 253 1.26 4.37 -11.05
C TRP A 253 2.02 4.58 -12.35
N LYS A 254 3.26 5.08 -12.22
CA LYS A 254 4.26 5.08 -13.29
C LYS A 254 5.64 4.70 -12.75
N MET A 255 6.37 3.90 -13.52
CA MET A 255 7.74 3.55 -13.19
C MET A 255 8.69 4.57 -13.79
N LEU A 256 9.37 5.32 -12.93
CA LEU A 256 10.35 6.33 -13.33
C LEU A 256 11.66 5.68 -13.76
N LYS A 257 12.11 4.64 -13.05
CA LYS A 257 13.38 3.98 -13.34
C LYS A 257 13.39 2.51 -12.93
N LYS A 258 14.04 1.70 -13.75
CA LYS A 258 14.45 0.33 -13.44
C LYS A 258 15.96 0.30 -13.40
N TYR A 259 16.54 -0.11 -12.28
CA TYR A 259 17.98 -0.19 -12.10
C TYR A 259 18.45 -1.60 -12.44
N GLN A 260 19.78 -1.74 -12.57
CA GLN A 260 20.38 -3.06 -12.59
C GLN A 260 20.09 -3.77 -11.27
N LYS A 261 19.74 -5.05 -11.36
CA LYS A 261 19.52 -5.89 -10.18
C LYS A 261 20.81 -5.89 -9.32
N PRO A 262 20.72 -5.56 -8.03
CA PRO A 262 21.90 -5.54 -7.17
C PRO A 262 22.37 -6.97 -6.86
N ALA A 263 23.66 -7.12 -6.58
CA ALA A 263 24.24 -8.36 -6.10
C ALA A 263 24.20 -8.39 -4.58
N LEU A 264 23.81 -9.54 -4.01
CA LEU A 264 23.85 -9.79 -2.56
C LEU A 264 25.02 -10.73 -2.26
N GLU A 265 25.98 -10.22 -1.50
CA GLU A 265 27.10 -10.98 -0.98
C GLU A 265 26.69 -11.59 0.36
N ARG A 266 26.50 -12.91 0.38
CA ARG A 266 26.24 -13.66 1.60
C ARG A 266 27.57 -13.99 2.23
N SER A 267 27.73 -13.71 3.53
CA SER A 267 28.90 -14.19 4.27
C SER A 267 28.87 -15.71 4.22
N ASN A 268 29.86 -16.32 3.54
CA ASN A 268 30.11 -17.75 3.63
C ASN A 268 30.61 -18.05 5.05
N VAL A 269 29.69 -18.09 6.02
CA VAL A 269 29.92 -18.87 7.23
C VAL A 269 29.71 -20.31 6.79
N ALA A 270 30.77 -20.86 6.19
CA ALA A 270 30.82 -22.24 5.79
C ALA A 270 30.46 -23.12 6.99
N ALA A 271 29.66 -24.13 6.72
CA ALA A 271 29.48 -25.29 7.58
C ALA A 271 30.84 -25.74 8.14
N GLY A 272 31.03 -25.54 9.44
CA GLY A 272 32.31 -25.71 10.10
C GLY A 272 32.17 -25.68 11.61
N SER A 273 31.26 -26.51 12.13
CA SER A 273 31.26 -27.05 13.50
C SER A 273 30.11 -28.03 13.65
#